data_AF-A0A820Q1C1-F1
#
_entry.id   AF-A0A820Q1C1-F1
#
_cell.length_a   1.000
_cell.length_b   1.000
_cell.length_c   1.000
_cell.angle_alpha   90.00
_cell.angle_beta   90.00
_cell.angle_gamma   90.00
#
_symmetry.space_group_name_H-M   'P 1'
#
loop_
_entity.id
_entity.type
_entity.pdbx_description
1 polymer ?
#
loop_
_entity_poly.entity_id
_entity_poly.type
_entity_poly.pdbx_seq_one_letter_code
_entity_poly.pdbx_strand_id
1 'polypeptide(L)'
;EKDLNNAHKYADLALKSDKFNPASLTNKGNCCFAQQDYDKARYYYEEALNVDAGSIEALHNLILTLMKSNQYQRVKDLLHKYTVIQPTNAQVFCLMAEALQQTNDTEHAKSW
;
A
#
# COMPACT_ATOMS: atom_id res chain seq x y z
N GLU A 1 -30.67 31.46 10.09
CA GLU A 1 -29.54 30.93 10.89
C GLU A 1 -29.44 29.40 10.96
N LYS A 2 -30.47 28.61 10.62
CA LYS A 2 -30.43 27.13 10.70
C LYS A 2 -29.74 26.40 9.53
N ASP A 3 -29.49 27.06 8.40
CA ASP A 3 -28.87 26.42 7.23
C ASP A 3 -27.34 26.42 7.24
N LEU A 4 -26.70 27.39 7.91
CA LEU A 4 -25.23 27.49 7.97
C LEU A 4 -24.60 26.36 8.81
N ASN A 5 -25.27 25.96 9.90
CA ASN A 5 -24.81 24.86 10.75
C ASN A 5 -24.91 23.49 10.06
N ASN A 6 -25.90 23.29 9.19
CA ASN A 6 -26.00 22.07 8.39
C ASN A 6 -24.94 22.05 7.28
N ALA A 7 -24.72 23.18 6.60
CA ALA A 7 -23.70 23.29 5.56
C ALA A 7 -22.29 22.97 6.08
N HIS A 8 -21.91 23.48 7.26
CA HIS A 8 -20.63 23.09 7.89
C HIS A 8 -20.58 21.61 8.26
N LYS A 9 -21.67 21.03 8.75
CA LYS A 9 -21.73 19.61 9.10
C LYS A 9 -21.59 18.69 7.88
N TYR A 10 -22.21 19.04 6.75
CA TYR A 10 -22.07 18.31 5.49
C TYR A 10 -20.68 18.51 4.86
N ALA A 11 -20.10 19.71 4.97
CA ALA A 11 -18.73 19.97 4.53
C ALA A 11 -17.69 19.18 5.37
N ASP A 12 -17.88 19.09 6.69
CA ASP A 12 -17.05 18.29 7.58
C ASP A 12 -17.24 16.78 7.38
N LEU A 13 -18.45 16.33 7.01
CA LEU A 13 -18.71 14.94 6.61
C LEU A 13 -18.05 14.61 5.27
N ALA A 14 -18.10 15.51 4.30
CA ALA A 14 -17.42 15.35 3.02
C ALA A 14 -15.89 15.34 3.20
N LEU A 15 -15.34 16.24 4.00
CA LEU A 15 -13.91 16.27 4.36
C LEU A 15 -13.48 15.07 5.22
N LYS A 16 -14.37 14.54 6.07
CA LYS A 16 -14.11 13.27 6.77
C LYS A 16 -14.15 12.08 5.81
N SER A 17 -15.00 12.11 4.79
CA SER A 17 -15.02 11.08 3.74
C SER A 17 -13.73 11.11 2.90
N ASP A 18 -13.17 12.30 2.64
CA ASP A 18 -11.88 12.46 1.94
C ASP A 18 -10.64 12.15 2.81
N LYS A 19 -10.76 12.28 4.14
CA LYS A 19 -9.67 11.92 5.09
C LYS A 19 -9.32 10.43 5.08
N PHE A 20 -10.25 9.59 4.63
CA PHE A 20 -10.06 8.17 4.40
C PHE A 20 -9.97 7.85 2.90
N ASN A 21 -9.57 8.79 2.05
CA ASN A 21 -9.29 8.44 0.67
C ASN A 21 -8.03 7.55 0.65
N PRO A 22 -8.10 6.29 0.20
CA PRO A 22 -6.94 5.41 0.11
C PRO A 22 -5.81 6.06 -0.71
N ALA A 23 -6.13 6.87 -1.72
CA ALA A 23 -5.14 7.61 -2.50
C ALA A 23 -4.38 8.65 -1.65
N SER A 24 -5.03 9.31 -0.68
CA SER A 24 -4.36 10.27 0.21
C SER A 24 -3.39 9.56 1.16
N LEU A 25 -3.79 8.40 1.69
CA LEU A 25 -2.93 7.56 2.53
C LEU A 25 -1.74 7.01 1.74
N THR A 26 -1.98 6.53 0.51
CA THR A 26 -0.91 6.10 -0.41
C THR A 26 0.06 7.23 -0.70
N ASN A 27 -0.44 8.45 -0.98
CA ASN A 27 0.43 9.60 -1.20
C ASN A 27 1.26 9.99 0.03
N LYS A 28 0.70 9.90 1.24
CA LYS A 28 1.48 10.07 2.48
C LYS A 28 2.55 9.00 2.62
N GLY A 29 2.22 7.75 2.31
CA GLY A 29 3.18 6.64 2.25
C GLY A 29 4.32 6.94 1.27
N ASN A 30 3.99 7.45 0.07
CA ASN A 30 4.98 7.82 -0.96
C ASN A 30 5.93 8.93 -0.46
N CYS A 31 5.41 9.94 0.25
CA CYS A 31 6.23 10.97 0.85
C CYS A 31 7.22 10.39 1.89
N CYS A 32 6.76 9.49 2.76
CA CYS A 32 7.63 8.82 3.73
C CYS A 32 8.66 7.91 3.04
N PHE A 33 8.25 7.21 1.97
CA PHE A 33 9.13 6.37 1.18
C PHE A 33 10.26 7.19 0.52
N ALA A 34 9.93 8.37 -0.03
CA ALA A 34 10.91 9.30 -0.58
C ALA A 34 11.88 9.84 0.47
N GLN A 35 11.44 9.94 1.73
CA GLN A 35 12.28 10.28 2.89
C GLN A 35 13.11 9.10 3.41
N GLN A 36 13.04 7.93 2.77
CA GLN A 36 13.66 6.68 3.21
C GLN A 36 13.16 6.18 4.58
N ASP A 37 12.03 6.71 5.06
CA ASP A 37 11.34 6.24 6.26
C ASP A 37 10.37 5.12 5.88
N TYR A 38 10.94 3.93 5.65
CA TYR A 38 10.20 2.77 5.18
C TYR A 38 9.20 2.24 6.21
N ASP A 39 9.48 2.42 7.51
CA ASP A 39 8.57 1.98 8.58
C ASP A 39 7.28 2.81 8.58
N LYS A 40 7.38 4.14 8.47
CA LYS A 40 6.19 4.99 8.34
C LYS A 40 5.51 4.80 7.00
N ALA A 41 6.26 4.66 5.91
CA ALA A 41 5.68 4.43 4.59
C ALA A 41 4.80 3.18 4.61
N ARG A 42 5.33 2.09 5.17
CA ARG A 42 4.59 0.84 5.37
C ARG A 42 3.30 1.05 6.16
N TYR A 43 3.36 1.73 7.30
CA TYR A 43 2.18 2.02 8.13
C TYR A 43 1.07 2.69 7.31
N TYR A 44 1.41 3.71 6.52
CA TYR A 44 0.42 4.43 5.71
C TYR A 44 -0.16 3.58 4.56
N TYR A 45 0.64 2.70 3.94
CA TYR A 45 0.09 1.80 2.91
C TYR A 45 -0.79 0.70 3.52
N GLU A 46 -0.43 0.17 4.69
CA GLU A 46 -1.30 -0.79 5.40
C GLU A 46 -2.63 -0.14 5.78
N GLU A 47 -2.62 1.11 6.24
CA GLU A 47 -3.84 1.88 6.49
C GLU A 47 -4.63 2.14 5.21
N ALA A 48 -3.97 2.44 4.09
CA ALA A 48 -4.64 2.59 2.79
C ALA A 48 -5.36 1.31 2.37
N LEU A 49 -4.72 0.14 2.57
CA LEU A 49 -5.31 -1.17 2.29
C LEU A 49 -6.39 -1.58 3.31
N ASN A 50 -6.33 -1.08 4.54
CA ASN A 50 -7.40 -1.28 5.52
C ASN A 50 -8.67 -0.54 5.10
N VAL A 51 -8.54 0.62 4.45
CA VAL A 51 -9.68 1.36 3.90
C VAL A 51 -10.15 0.76 2.59
N ASP A 52 -9.23 0.44 1.69
CA ASP A 52 -9.51 -0.20 0.40
C ASP A 52 -8.56 -1.37 0.14
N ALA A 53 -9.02 -2.56 0.53
CA ALA A 53 -8.31 -3.81 0.28
C ALA A 53 -8.26 -4.18 -1.22
N GLY A 54 -8.96 -3.44 -2.08
CA GLY A 54 -8.89 -3.55 -3.54
C GLY A 54 -7.77 -2.70 -4.17
N SER A 55 -7.13 -1.82 -3.40
CA SER A 55 -6.17 -0.85 -3.94
C SER A 55 -4.85 -1.51 -4.34
N ILE A 56 -4.72 -1.82 -5.64
CA ILE A 56 -3.50 -2.39 -6.22
C ILE A 56 -2.31 -1.43 -6.05
N GLU A 57 -2.55 -0.12 -6.14
CA GLU A 57 -1.50 0.90 -5.99
C GLU A 57 -0.89 0.89 -4.59
N ALA A 58 -1.73 0.86 -3.54
CA ALA A 58 -1.26 0.76 -2.16
C ALA A 58 -0.52 -0.57 -1.91
N LEU A 59 -1.02 -1.68 -2.47
CA LEU A 59 -0.38 -2.99 -2.37
C LEU A 59 1.00 -2.99 -3.03
N HIS A 60 1.10 -2.44 -4.24
CA HIS A 60 2.36 -2.35 -4.96
C HIS A 60 3.39 -1.52 -4.19
N ASN A 61 3.00 -0.34 -3.70
CA ASN A 61 3.92 0.53 -2.96
C ASN A 61 4.34 -0.08 -1.61
N LEU A 62 3.46 -0.85 -0.95
CA LEU A 62 3.79 -1.62 0.23
C LEU A 62 4.83 -2.72 -0.07
N ILE A 63 4.63 -3.49 -1.15
CA ILE A 63 5.57 -4.52 -1.58
C ILE A 63 6.94 -3.91 -1.85
N LEU A 64 6.98 -2.82 -2.62
CA LEU A 64 8.22 -2.13 -2.96
C LEU A 64 8.94 -1.61 -1.70
N THR A 65 8.21 -1.10 -0.71
CA THR A 65 8.74 -0.67 0.59
C THR A 65 9.36 -1.84 1.38
N LEU A 66 8.67 -2.98 1.42
CA LEU A 66 9.17 -4.19 2.09
C LEU A 66 10.42 -4.76 1.39
N MET A 67 10.46 -4.72 0.05
CA MET A 67 11.62 -5.14 -0.73
C MET A 67 12.83 -4.24 -0.47
N LYS A 68 12.66 -2.92 -0.45
CA LYS A 68 13.73 -1.98 -0.05
C LYS A 68 14.21 -2.20 1.38
N SER A 69 13.32 -2.66 2.26
CA SER A 69 13.64 -3.02 3.65
C SER A 69 14.25 -4.42 3.78
N ASN A 70 14.53 -5.14 2.68
CA ASN A 70 14.98 -6.54 2.64
C ASN A 70 14.04 -7.54 3.35
N GLN A 71 12.76 -7.20 3.51
CA GLN A 71 11.75 -8.04 4.17
C GLN A 71 11.02 -8.94 3.17
N TYR A 72 11.77 -9.70 2.38
CA TYR A 72 11.24 -10.52 1.28
C TYR A 72 10.24 -11.59 1.72
N GLN A 73 10.40 -12.15 2.92
CA GLN A 73 9.47 -13.15 3.46
C GLN A 73 8.08 -12.55 3.66
N ARG A 74 7.99 -11.34 4.21
CA ARG A 74 6.72 -10.63 4.40
C ARG A 74 6.02 -10.30 3.08
N VAL A 75 6.80 -10.02 2.04
CA VAL A 75 6.25 -9.80 0.69
C VAL A 75 5.56 -11.06 0.17
N LYS A 76 6.21 -12.23 0.32
CA LYS A 76 5.63 -13.52 -0.10
C LYS A 76 4.35 -13.83 0.65
N ASP A 77 4.32 -13.64 1.97
CA ASP A 77 3.14 -13.85 2.80
C ASP A 77 1.98 -12.93 2.39
N LEU A 78 2.28 -11.66 2.15
CA LEU A 78 1.30 -10.66 1.72
C LEU A 78 0.70 -11.02 0.37
N LEU A 79 1.53 -11.32 -0.63
CA LEU A 79 1.09 -11.74 -1.96
C LEU A 79 0.25 -13.01 -1.89
N HIS A 80 0.66 -14.01 -1.12
CA HIS A 80 -0.11 -15.23 -0.95
C HIS A 80 -1.51 -14.93 -0.39
N LYS A 81 -1.61 -14.10 0.65
CA LYS A 81 -2.89 -13.65 1.19
C LYS A 81 -3.76 -12.96 0.12
N TYR A 82 -3.17 -12.08 -0.68
CA TYR A 82 -3.90 -11.36 -1.73
C TYR A 82 -4.33 -12.26 -2.90
N THR A 83 -3.54 -13.28 -3.26
CA THR A 83 -3.95 -14.26 -4.28
C THR A 83 -5.16 -15.10 -3.84
N VAL A 84 -5.34 -15.31 -2.53
CA VAL A 84 -6.53 -16.00 -2.00
C VAL A 84 -7.75 -15.08 -2.02
N ILE A 85 -7.57 -13.78 -1.74
CA ILE A 85 -8.68 -12.80 -1.72
C ILE A 85 -9.10 -12.43 -3.16
N GLN A 86 -8.14 -12.24 -4.06
CA GLN A 86 -8.35 -11.82 -5.45
C GLN A 86 -7.63 -12.75 -6.44
N PRO A 87 -8.09 -14.02 -6.57
CA PRO A 87 -7.42 -15.03 -7.37
C PRO A 87 -7.42 -14.76 -8.89
N THR A 88 -8.24 -13.81 -9.36
CA THR A 88 -8.37 -13.45 -10.77
C THR A 88 -7.63 -12.15 -11.13
N ASN A 89 -6.99 -11.49 -10.16
CA ASN A 89 -6.33 -10.22 -10.38
C ASN A 89 -4.93 -10.43 -11.00
N ALA A 90 -4.82 -10.22 -12.31
CA ALA A 90 -3.58 -10.38 -13.06
C ALA A 90 -2.44 -9.50 -12.52
N GLN A 91 -2.74 -8.30 -12.02
CA GLN A 91 -1.74 -7.42 -11.44
C GLN A 91 -1.07 -8.02 -10.20
N VAL A 92 -1.80 -8.76 -9.35
CA VAL A 92 -1.21 -9.41 -8.16
C VAL A 92 -0.19 -10.47 -8.59
N PHE A 93 -0.46 -11.20 -9.67
CA PHE A 93 0.50 -12.15 -10.25
C PHE A 93 1.73 -11.45 -10.83
N CYS A 94 1.56 -10.30 -11.50
CA CYS A 94 2.70 -9.49 -11.98
C CYS A 94 3.60 -9.03 -10.82
N LEU A 95 3.00 -8.52 -9.73
CA LEU A 95 3.73 -8.10 -8.54
C LEU A 95 4.47 -9.28 -7.87
N MET A 96 3.87 -10.47 -7.89
CA MET A 96 4.53 -11.68 -7.40
C MET A 96 5.71 -12.10 -8.26
N ALA A 97 5.59 -12.03 -9.58
CA ALA A 97 6.68 -12.33 -10.50
C ALA A 97 7.86 -11.37 -10.30
N GLU A 98 7.58 -10.06 -10.18
CA GLU A 98 8.59 -9.03 -9.92
C GLU A 98 9.30 -9.27 -8.58
N ALA A 99 8.54 -9.53 -7.51
CA ALA A 99 9.10 -9.84 -6.20
C ALA A 99 10.00 -11.08 -6.22
N LEU A 100 9.59 -12.15 -6.92
CA LEU A 100 10.37 -13.39 -7.04
C LEU A 100 11.66 -13.18 -7.81
N GLN A 101 11.61 -12.45 -8.93
CA GLN A 101 12.79 -12.15 -9.74
C GLN A 101 13.85 -11.42 -8.91
N GLN A 102 13.44 -10.40 -8.15
CA GLN A 102 14.35 -9.63 -7.33
C GLN A 102 14.92 -10.45 -6.15
N THR A 103 14.15 -11.37 -5.57
CA THR A 103 14.68 -12.30 -4.56
C THR A 103 15.74 -13.23 -5.15
N ASN A 104 15.49 -13.77 -6.34
CA ASN A 104 16.42 -14.67 -7.01
C ASN A 104 17.72 -13.96 -7.39
N ASP A 105 17.63 -12.72 -7.86
CA ASP A 105 18.79 -11.86 -8.16
C ASP A 105 19.61 -11.57 -6.90
N THR A 106 18.97 -11.32 -5.76
CA THR A 106 19.69 -11.09 -4.50
C THR A 106 20.38 -12.34 -3.94
N GLU A 107 19.82 -13.53 -4.15
CA GLU A 107 20.49 -14.78 -3.76
C GLU A 107 21.72 -15.05 -4.63
N HIS A 108 21.60 -14.83 -5.95
CA HIS A 108 22.75 -14.90 -6.85
C HIS A 108 23.82 -13.87 -6.47
N ALA A 109 23.44 -12.63 -6.18
CA ALA A 109 24.37 -11.57 -5.78
C ALA A 109 25.11 -11.84 -4.45
N LYS A 110 24.51 -12.59 -3.52
CA LYS A 110 25.15 -12.97 -2.24
C LYS A 110 26.12 -14.14 -2.37
N SER A 111 26.04 -14.92 -3.45
CA SER A 111 26.87 -16.12 -3.67
C SER A 111 28.22 -15.85 -4.35
N TRP A 112 28.52 -14.61 -4.69
CA TRP A 112 29.80 -14.15 -5.26
C TRP A 112 30.57 -13.30 -4.26
#